data_AF-A0A9J9BBH7-F1
#
_entry.id   AF-A0A9J9BBH7-F1
#
_cell.length_a   1.000
_cell.length_b   1.000
_cell.length_c   1.000
_cell.angle_alpha   90.00
_cell.angle_beta   90.00
_cell.angle_gamma   90.00
#
_symmetry.space_group_name_H-M   'P 1'
#
loop_
_entity.id
_entity.type
_entity.pdbx_description
1 polymer ?
#
loop_
_entity_poly.entity_id
_entity_poly.type
_entity_poly.pdbx_seq_one_letter_code
_entity_poly.pdbx_strand_id
1 'polypeptide(L)'
;MGKLIILAAVLFAALQYIGEPEAQSNTSQSEQAQKPTRQSPVEMRANQIPKVSASPARKPAPMIMNFRCDGRQYCGQMTSRAEAEYFLQHCPDTRMDGDDDGIPCENDTRF
;
A
#
# COMPACT_ATOMS: atom_id res chain seq x y z
N MET A 1 -23.47 -49.70 22.29
CA MET A 1 -22.11 -49.84 21.71
C MET A 1 -21.91 -48.99 20.45
N GLY A 2 -22.88 -48.88 19.53
CA GLY A 2 -22.69 -48.11 18.28
C GLY A 2 -22.52 -46.58 18.40
N LYS A 3 -23.06 -45.95 19.45
CA LYS A 3 -22.92 -44.49 19.66
C LYS A 3 -21.48 -44.03 19.96
N LEU A 4 -20.66 -44.89 20.58
CA LEU A 4 -19.25 -44.59 20.84
C LEU A 4 -18.39 -44.66 19.57
N ILE A 5 -18.76 -45.51 18.61
CA ILE A 5 -18.04 -45.68 17.34
C ILE A 5 -18.23 -44.44 16.46
N ILE A 6 -19.43 -43.86 16.44
CA ILE A 6 -19.73 -42.64 15.66
C ILE A 6 -18.95 -41.45 16.21
N LEU A 7 -18.87 -41.30 17.54
CA LEU A 7 -18.10 -40.22 18.17
C LEU A 7 -16.60 -40.34 17.87
N ALA A 8 -16.04 -41.55 17.90
CA ALA A 8 -14.64 -41.79 17.56
C ALA A 8 -14.35 -41.49 16.08
N ALA A 9 -15.25 -41.85 15.16
CA ALA A 9 -15.08 -41.59 13.73
C ALA A 9 -15.10 -40.09 13.40
N VAL A 10 -15.99 -39.31 14.03
CA VAL A 10 -16.08 -37.85 13.82
C VAL A 10 -14.86 -37.13 14.38
N LEU A 11 -14.37 -37.53 15.56
CA LEU A 11 -13.12 -36.98 16.13
C LEU A 11 -11.90 -37.29 15.27
N PHE A 12 -11.79 -38.53 14.76
CA PHE A 12 -10.68 -38.92 13.90
C PHE A 12 -10.71 -38.20 12.55
N ALA A 13 -11.90 -38.00 11.97
CA ALA A 13 -12.07 -37.20 10.75
C ALA A 13 -11.73 -35.73 10.96
N ALA A 14 -12.08 -35.14 12.12
CA ALA A 14 -11.72 -33.76 12.45
C ALA A 14 -10.21 -33.57 12.62
N LEU A 15 -9.50 -34.55 13.19
CA LEU A 15 -8.03 -34.53 13.32
C LEU A 15 -7.31 -34.64 11.98
N GLN A 16 -7.85 -35.39 11.02
CA GLN A 16 -7.29 -35.51 9.66
C GLN A 16 -7.64 -34.29 8.77
N TYR A 17 -8.66 -33.51 9.11
CA TYR A 17 -9.11 -32.35 8.31
C TYR A 17 -8.29 -31.08 8.58
N ILE A 18 -7.60 -31.00 9.72
CA ILE A 18 -6.67 -29.91 10.01
C ILE A 18 -5.32 -30.28 9.39
N GLY A 19 -5.18 -29.98 8.10
CA GLY A 19 -3.91 -30.04 7.38
C GLY A 19 -2.85 -29.13 8.02
N GLU A 20 -1.61 -29.60 8.03
CA GLU A 20 -0.44 -28.85 8.48
C GLU A 20 -0.19 -27.60 7.60
N PRO A 21 0.21 -26.45 8.17
CA PRO A 21 0.98 -25.48 7.43
C PRO A 21 2.44 -25.94 7.35
N GLU A 22 2.82 -26.51 6.21
CA GLU A 22 4.23 -26.64 5.84
C GLU A 22 4.83 -25.23 5.64
N ALA A 23 5.50 -24.70 6.65
CA ALA A 23 6.47 -23.62 6.50
C ALA A 23 7.88 -24.21 6.50
N GLN A 24 8.17 -25.03 5.48
CA GLN A 24 9.55 -25.33 5.07
C GLN A 24 10.07 -24.09 4.33
N SER A 25 11.07 -23.41 4.89
CA SER A 25 12.50 -23.66 4.70
C SER A 25 13.08 -22.92 3.51
N ASN A 26 14.21 -22.26 3.82
CA ASN A 26 15.29 -21.90 2.91
C ASN A 26 15.07 -20.65 2.04
N THR A 27 15.70 -19.55 2.46
CA THR A 27 16.78 -18.98 1.64
C THR A 27 17.84 -18.40 2.55
N SER A 28 18.97 -19.10 2.54
CA SER A 28 20.26 -18.69 3.08
C SER A 28 20.76 -17.42 2.38
N GLN A 29 21.33 -16.53 3.20
CA GLN A 29 22.61 -15.87 2.99
C GLN A 29 23.08 -15.69 1.53
N SER A 30 23.12 -14.44 1.08
CA SER A 30 24.32 -13.95 0.39
C SER A 30 24.79 -12.69 1.10
N GLU A 31 25.66 -12.94 2.06
CA GLU A 31 26.68 -12.02 2.52
C GLU A 31 27.59 -11.72 1.32
N GLN A 32 27.55 -10.51 0.78
CA GLN A 32 28.63 -9.98 -0.03
C GLN A 32 29.10 -8.63 0.53
N ALA A 33 29.94 -8.74 1.54
CA ALA A 33 30.95 -7.74 1.84
C ALA A 33 31.99 -7.74 0.71
N GLN A 34 31.93 -6.76 -0.18
CA GLN A 34 33.07 -6.42 -1.03
C GLN A 34 33.35 -4.92 -0.95
N LYS A 35 34.33 -4.59 -0.11
CA LYS A 35 35.07 -3.33 -0.12
C LYS A 35 36.30 -3.53 -1.00
N PRO A 36 36.46 -2.76 -2.10
CA PRO A 36 37.77 -2.44 -2.62
C PRO A 36 38.06 -0.96 -2.40
N THR A 37 39.01 -0.72 -1.51
CA THR A 37 39.73 0.55 -1.35
C THR A 37 40.54 0.85 -2.62
N ARG A 38 40.43 2.06 -3.20
CA ARG A 38 41.58 2.90 -3.56
C ARG A 38 41.16 4.34 -3.91
N GLN A 39 41.58 5.25 -3.05
CA GLN A 39 41.65 6.71 -3.23
C GLN A 39 42.59 7.02 -4.40
N SER A 40 42.40 8.03 -5.26
CA SER A 40 42.47 9.50 -5.06
C SER A 40 42.27 10.17 -6.45
N PRO A 41 42.21 11.52 -6.62
CA PRO A 41 42.30 12.61 -5.64
C PRO A 41 41.10 13.57 -5.67
N VAL A 42 40.93 14.27 -4.55
CA VAL A 42 40.08 15.46 -4.42
C VAL A 42 40.77 16.61 -5.16
N GLU A 43 40.15 17.19 -6.18
CA GLU A 43 39.96 18.65 -6.26
C GLU A 43 39.17 19.15 -7.48
N MET A 44 38.33 20.15 -7.19
CA MET A 44 37.84 21.22 -8.07
C MET A 44 36.85 20.87 -9.18
N ARG A 45 35.56 21.17 -8.96
CA ARG A 45 34.92 22.39 -9.50
C ARG A 45 33.46 22.47 -9.05
N ALA A 46 33.11 23.48 -8.27
CA ALA A 46 31.73 23.92 -8.10
C ALA A 46 31.29 24.62 -9.39
N ASN A 47 30.44 23.97 -10.20
CA ASN A 47 29.60 24.51 -11.28
C ASN A 47 29.16 23.31 -12.14
N GLN A 48 27.90 22.95 -12.35
CA GLN A 48 26.65 23.70 -12.38
C GLN A 48 25.53 22.70 -12.05
N ILE A 49 24.65 23.04 -11.13
CA ILE A 49 23.32 22.44 -11.09
C ILE A 49 22.61 22.97 -12.35
N PRO A 50 22.16 22.13 -13.30
CA PRO A 50 21.23 22.62 -14.30
C PRO A 50 20.00 23.12 -13.55
N LYS A 51 19.83 24.44 -13.48
CA LYS A 51 18.57 25.08 -13.15
C LYS A 51 17.56 24.52 -14.15
N VAL A 52 16.88 23.45 -13.76
CA VAL A 52 15.62 23.06 -14.38
C VAL A 52 14.69 24.22 -14.12
N SER A 53 14.61 25.11 -15.10
CA SER A 53 13.61 26.16 -15.17
C SER A 53 12.27 25.49 -14.86
N ALA A 54 11.70 25.85 -13.72
CA ALA A 54 10.38 25.43 -13.31
C ALA A 54 9.40 25.92 -14.39
N SER A 55 9.10 25.05 -15.35
CA SER A 55 7.89 25.16 -16.15
C SER A 55 6.75 25.25 -15.15
N PRO A 56 5.79 26.18 -15.32
CA PRO A 56 4.61 26.23 -14.47
C PRO A 56 4.01 24.83 -14.49
N ALA A 57 3.87 24.21 -13.31
CA ALA A 57 3.22 22.91 -13.16
C ALA A 57 1.86 23.02 -13.86
N ARG A 58 1.77 22.47 -15.06
CA ARG A 58 0.55 22.50 -15.84
C ARG A 58 -0.40 21.65 -15.05
N LYS A 59 -1.36 22.29 -14.37
CA LYS A 59 -2.44 21.58 -13.67
C LYS A 59 -2.95 20.53 -14.65
N PRO A 60 -2.93 19.24 -14.29
CA PRO A 60 -3.41 18.20 -15.19
C PRO A 60 -4.80 18.62 -15.65
N ALA A 61 -5.02 18.57 -16.97
CA ALA A 61 -6.35 18.83 -17.50
C ALA A 61 -7.33 17.87 -16.79
N PRO A 62 -8.54 18.33 -16.42
CA PRO A 62 -9.50 17.48 -15.74
C PRO A 62 -9.83 16.31 -16.66
N MET A 63 -9.29 15.12 -16.33
CA MET A 63 -9.77 13.89 -16.92
C MET A 63 -11.18 13.69 -16.39
N ILE A 64 -12.15 13.50 -17.29
CA ILE A 64 -13.53 13.20 -16.89
C ILE A 64 -13.52 11.79 -16.30
N MET A 65 -13.43 11.72 -14.98
CA MET A 65 -13.52 10.48 -14.22
C MET A 65 -14.95 10.31 -13.72
N ASN A 66 -15.57 9.20 -14.09
CA ASN A 66 -16.92 8.86 -13.65
C ASN A 66 -16.83 8.13 -12.30
N PHE A 67 -16.82 8.90 -11.21
CA PHE A 67 -16.82 8.34 -9.87
C PHE A 67 -18.20 7.82 -9.47
N ARG A 68 -18.26 6.72 -8.72
CA ARG A 68 -19.49 6.13 -8.20
C ARG A 68 -19.26 5.62 -6.80
N CYS A 69 -20.28 5.76 -5.95
CA CYS A 69 -20.24 5.22 -4.61
C CYS A 69 -20.28 3.69 -4.68
N ASP A 70 -19.23 3.07 -4.17
CA ASP A 70 -19.00 1.62 -4.16
C ASP A 70 -18.69 1.08 -2.75
N GLY A 71 -18.94 1.90 -1.72
CA GLY A 71 -18.73 1.55 -0.32
C GLY A 71 -17.32 1.82 0.20
N ARG A 72 -16.45 2.46 -0.59
CA ARG A 72 -15.16 2.94 -0.12
C ARG A 72 -15.31 4.11 0.84
N GLN A 73 -14.50 4.10 1.90
CA GLN A 73 -14.64 5.06 3.01
C GLN A 73 -13.34 5.76 3.37
N TYR A 74 -12.17 5.23 2.99
CA TYR A 74 -10.87 5.72 3.47
C TYR A 74 -9.97 6.14 2.30
N CYS A 75 -9.04 7.06 2.57
CA CYS A 75 -8.07 7.60 1.60
C CYS A 75 -7.22 6.55 0.89
N GLY A 76 -6.84 5.48 1.61
CA GLY A 76 -6.11 4.33 1.07
C GLY A 76 -6.76 3.71 -0.17
N GLN A 77 -8.08 3.84 -0.30
CA GLN A 77 -8.89 3.22 -1.34
C GLN A 77 -9.15 4.16 -2.53
N MET A 78 -8.82 5.44 -2.41
CA MET A 78 -8.94 6.42 -3.48
C MET A 78 -7.70 6.40 -4.37
N THR A 79 -7.87 6.78 -5.63
CA THR A 79 -6.81 6.86 -6.65
C THR A 79 -6.37 8.29 -6.92
N SER A 80 -7.16 9.28 -6.47
CA SER A 80 -6.85 10.70 -6.62
C SER A 80 -7.55 11.53 -5.53
N ARG A 81 -7.03 12.73 -5.25
CA ARG A 81 -7.70 13.69 -4.37
C ARG A 81 -9.06 14.13 -4.91
N ALA A 82 -9.17 14.33 -6.23
CA ALA A 82 -10.44 14.67 -6.87
C ALA A 82 -11.51 13.57 -6.69
N GLU A 83 -11.11 12.30 -6.65
CA GLU A 83 -12.00 11.20 -6.32
C GLU A 83 -12.43 11.25 -4.84
N ALA A 84 -11.49 11.50 -3.93
CA ALA A 84 -11.80 11.66 -2.51
C ALA A 84 -12.76 12.84 -2.28
N GLU A 85 -12.51 13.99 -2.89
CA GLU A 85 -13.40 15.17 -2.88
C GLU A 85 -14.81 14.82 -3.38
N TYR A 86 -14.91 14.03 -4.46
CA TYR A 86 -16.20 13.54 -4.94
C TYR A 86 -16.89 12.65 -3.90
N PHE A 87 -16.18 11.69 -3.32
CA PHE A 87 -16.74 10.77 -2.34
C PHE A 87 -17.24 11.50 -1.09
N LEU A 88 -16.47 12.45 -0.56
CA LEU A 88 -16.86 13.26 0.61
C LEU A 88 -18.19 14.00 0.38
N GLN A 89 -18.44 14.46 -0.85
CA GLN A 89 -19.63 15.24 -1.19
C GLN A 89 -20.83 14.39 -1.65
N HIS A 90 -20.59 13.20 -2.20
CA HIS A 90 -21.63 12.45 -2.93
C HIS A 90 -21.90 11.05 -2.35
N CYS A 91 -21.02 10.52 -1.51
CA CYS A 91 -21.13 9.15 -1.00
C CYS A 91 -21.38 9.14 0.52
N PRO A 92 -22.24 8.22 1.01
CA PRO A 92 -22.48 8.08 2.43
C PRO A 92 -21.28 7.43 3.14
N ASP A 93 -21.22 7.60 4.46
CA ASP A 93 -20.31 6.91 5.38
C ASP A 93 -18.80 7.12 5.12
N THR A 94 -18.41 8.18 4.42
CA THR A 94 -16.99 8.50 4.17
C THR A 94 -16.25 8.89 5.44
N ARG A 95 -15.00 8.43 5.58
CA ARG A 95 -14.09 8.67 6.72
C ARG A 95 -12.71 9.09 6.23
N MET A 96 -12.70 10.15 5.44
CA MET A 96 -11.52 10.67 4.74
C MET A 96 -11.15 12.10 5.13
N ASP A 97 -12.12 12.84 5.66
CA ASP A 97 -11.95 14.14 6.28
C ASP A 97 -11.94 13.89 7.80
N GLY A 98 -10.80 14.12 8.44
CA GLY A 98 -10.56 13.72 9.83
C GLY A 98 -10.87 14.82 10.84
N ASP A 99 -10.76 16.06 10.39
CA ASP A 99 -11.00 17.30 11.13
C ASP A 99 -12.24 18.06 10.63
N ASP A 100 -12.96 17.50 9.66
CA ASP A 100 -14.24 17.98 9.13
C ASP A 100 -14.14 19.38 8.50
N ASP A 101 -13.00 19.68 7.86
CA ASP A 101 -12.71 20.96 7.23
C ASP A 101 -13.13 21.04 5.75
N GLY A 102 -13.59 19.91 5.19
CA GLY A 102 -13.99 19.74 3.81
C GLY A 102 -12.85 19.31 2.86
N ILE A 103 -11.65 19.07 3.38
CA ILE A 103 -10.47 18.65 2.62
C ILE A 103 -10.14 17.19 2.96
N PRO A 104 -10.51 16.23 2.10
CA PRO A 104 -10.21 14.84 2.38
C PRO A 104 -8.73 14.52 2.14
N CYS A 105 -8.22 13.57 2.93
CA CYS A 105 -6.92 12.93 2.72
C CYS A 105 -5.68 13.84 2.85
N GLU A 106 -5.74 14.90 3.66
CA GLU A 106 -4.60 15.81 3.90
C GLU A 106 -3.33 15.10 4.42
N ASN A 107 -3.51 14.01 5.15
CA ASN A 107 -2.42 13.22 5.73
C ASN A 107 -1.92 12.08 4.81
N ASP A 108 -2.45 11.94 3.58
CA ASP A 108 -2.04 10.92 2.61
C ASP A 108 -1.05 11.51 1.60
N THR A 109 0.23 11.15 1.71
CA THR A 109 1.31 11.72 0.89
C THR A 109 1.24 11.36 -0.60
N ARG A 110 0.30 10.51 -1.01
CA ARG A 110 0.05 10.19 -2.43
C ARG A 110 -0.73 11.29 -3.16
N PHE A 111 -1.32 12.25 -2.43
CA PHE A 111 -2.25 13.27 -2.93
C PHE A 111 -1.85 14.71 -2.61
#